data_AF-R7XZU2-F1
#
_entry.id   AF-R7XZU2-F1
#
_cell.length_a   1.000
_cell.length_b   1.000
_cell.length_c   1.000
_cell.angle_alpha   90.00
_cell.angle_beta   90.00
_cell.angle_gamma   90.00
#
_symmetry.space_group_name_H-M   'P 1'
#
loop_
_entity.id
_entity.type
_entity.pdbx_description
1 polymer ?
#
loop_
_entity_poly.entity_id
_entity_poly.type
_entity_poly.pdbx_seq_one_letter_code
_entity_poly.pdbx_strand_id
1 'polypeptide(L)'
;MVHAVPVTLLALLFASCSIPADDSRPSRTEVASIETPTGAPTPRQPQDAVIRRVPQRQWDAMVQAGMVREGCPVTERSQLRRVEVDHVDFEGVLRRGHLVVNADTAETAARIFTRLYEEGFPIRRMRGVEKYGGDTLRSLQADNTSAYNCRRPDQINAPVLESPHANGRAIDINPRENPWMDLRCKCWSPGPENAPRTPGPGKILRRDVVWQTFIDEGWIWQNIPVPDYMHFDTGYPSTPYTQPGS
;
A
#
# COMPACT_ATOMS: atom_id res chain seq x y z
N MET A 1 16.31 51.26 58.56
CA MET A 1 15.86 52.64 58.29
C MET A 1 14.72 52.55 57.29
N VAL A 2 13.46 52.93 57.54
CA VAL A 2 12.78 53.44 58.73
C VAL A 2 11.27 53.26 58.51
N HIS A 3 10.55 53.03 59.63
CA HIS A 3 9.14 53.41 59.91
C HIS A 3 8.00 52.69 59.14
N ALA A 4 6.85 52.35 59.75
CA ALA A 4 6.33 52.49 61.10
C ALA A 4 5.09 51.57 61.26
N VAL A 5 4.83 51.16 62.50
CA VAL A 5 3.60 50.49 62.96
C VAL A 5 2.56 51.57 63.29
N PRO A 6 1.25 51.27 63.15
CA PRO A 6 0.37 51.58 64.27
C PRO A 6 -0.54 50.40 64.68
N VAL A 7 -0.69 50.33 65.99
CA VAL A 7 -1.59 49.51 66.79
C VAL A 7 -3.02 50.07 66.69
N THR A 8 -4.03 49.27 67.07
CA THR A 8 -5.23 49.58 67.90
C THR A 8 -6.46 48.86 67.33
N LEU A 9 -6.91 47.72 67.89
CA LEU A 9 -7.79 47.46 69.06
C LEU A 9 -9.30 47.41 68.71
N LEU A 10 -9.89 46.23 69.01
CA LEU A 10 -11.22 45.97 69.58
C LEU A 10 -12.51 46.28 68.78
N ALA A 11 -13.32 45.24 68.53
CA ALA A 11 -14.67 45.07 69.10
C ALA A 11 -15.36 43.79 68.57
N LEU A 12 -15.92 43.00 69.49
CA LEU A 12 -16.86 41.90 69.22
C LEU A 12 -18.18 42.44 68.67
N LEU A 13 -18.88 41.64 67.86
CA LEU A 13 -20.35 41.57 67.84
C LEU A 13 -20.81 40.23 67.21
N PHE A 14 -21.68 39.52 67.95
CA PHE A 14 -22.40 38.31 67.54
C PHE A 14 -23.57 38.67 66.62
N ALA A 15 -23.90 37.83 65.62
CA ALA A 15 -25.30 37.56 65.22
C ALA A 15 -25.44 36.43 64.18
N SER A 16 -26.17 35.40 64.59
CA SER A 16 -27.24 34.66 63.90
C SER A 16 -27.00 33.84 62.62
N CYS A 17 -27.43 32.58 62.75
CA CYS A 17 -27.79 31.61 61.72
C CYS A 17 -28.81 32.16 60.71
N SER A 18 -28.73 31.70 59.46
CA SER A 18 -29.88 31.28 58.64
C SER A 18 -29.42 30.44 57.45
N ILE A 19 -29.98 29.25 57.32
CA ILE A 19 -29.83 28.32 56.18
C ILE A 19 -30.81 28.78 55.09
N PRO A 20 -30.40 28.95 53.83
CA PRO A 20 -31.35 29.05 52.72
C PRO A 20 -31.74 27.64 52.23
N ALA A 21 -33.05 27.49 52.05
CA ALA A 21 -33.75 26.29 51.63
C ALA A 21 -33.45 25.88 50.19
N ASP A 22 -33.54 24.56 50.00
CA ASP A 22 -33.55 23.81 48.74
C ASP A 22 -34.74 24.21 47.86
N ASP A 23 -34.49 24.62 46.62
CA ASP A 23 -35.52 24.84 45.61
C ASP A 23 -35.19 23.99 44.37
N SER A 24 -35.74 22.78 44.39
CA SER A 24 -35.61 21.76 43.35
C SER A 24 -36.47 22.11 42.14
N ARG A 25 -35.85 22.58 41.06
CA ARG A 25 -36.51 22.74 39.74
C ARG A 25 -36.22 21.52 38.85
N PRO A 26 -37.22 20.79 38.34
CA PRO A 26 -36.96 19.65 37.48
C PRO A 26 -36.49 20.14 36.10
N SER A 27 -35.28 19.72 35.71
CA SER A 27 -34.72 19.97 34.38
C SER A 27 -35.46 19.10 33.37
N ARG A 28 -36.13 19.72 32.39
CA ARG A 28 -36.78 19.03 31.27
C ARG A 28 -35.69 18.56 30.30
N THR A 29 -35.40 17.27 30.32
CA THR A 29 -34.50 16.63 29.34
C THR A 29 -35.15 16.67 27.96
N GLU A 30 -34.65 17.53 27.09
CA GLU A 30 -34.95 17.54 25.67
C GLU A 30 -34.18 16.37 25.02
N VAL A 31 -34.92 15.35 24.57
CA VAL A 31 -34.33 14.18 23.91
C VAL A 31 -33.95 14.60 22.50
N ALA A 32 -32.67 14.93 22.30
CA ALA A 32 -32.08 15.10 20.98
C ALA A 32 -32.25 13.80 20.19
N SER A 33 -33.00 13.87 19.09
CA SER A 33 -33.15 12.77 18.15
C SER A 33 -31.80 12.51 17.50
N ILE A 34 -31.23 11.33 17.75
CA ILE A 34 -30.01 10.86 17.09
C ILE A 34 -30.40 10.48 15.67
N GLU A 35 -30.19 11.38 14.71
CA GLU A 35 -30.24 11.01 13.30
C GLU A 35 -29.13 9.99 13.04
N THR A 36 -29.55 8.77 12.73
CA THR A 36 -28.63 7.70 12.32
C THR A 36 -28.10 8.05 10.93
N PRO A 37 -26.77 8.14 10.69
CA PRO A 37 -26.26 8.38 9.35
C PRO A 37 -26.64 7.18 8.48
N THR A 38 -27.65 7.39 7.65
CA THR A 38 -28.18 6.40 6.71
C THR A 38 -27.36 6.47 5.42
N GLY A 39 -26.68 5.37 5.12
CA GLY A 39 -26.06 5.16 3.82
C GLY A 39 -24.90 4.16 3.89
N ALA A 40 -25.20 2.86 3.97
CA ALA A 40 -24.20 1.85 3.63
C ALA A 40 -23.73 2.12 2.18
N PRO A 41 -22.41 2.14 1.89
CA PRO A 41 -21.94 2.38 0.54
C PRO A 41 -22.50 1.31 -0.41
N THR A 42 -23.03 1.74 -1.56
CA THR A 42 -23.52 0.84 -2.60
C THR A 42 -22.43 -0.17 -2.98
N PRO A 43 -22.72 -1.48 -3.06
CA PRO A 43 -21.75 -2.47 -3.51
C PRO A 43 -21.18 -2.09 -4.88
N ARG A 44 -19.85 -2.02 -4.98
CA ARG A 44 -19.15 -1.83 -6.26
C ARG A 44 -19.52 -2.99 -7.18
N GLN A 45 -19.77 -2.68 -8.45
CA GLN A 45 -19.93 -3.69 -9.50
C GLN A 45 -18.58 -4.01 -10.14
N PRO A 46 -18.34 -5.27 -10.56
CA PRO A 46 -17.14 -5.64 -11.30
C PRO A 46 -16.94 -4.80 -12.55
N GLN A 47 -15.69 -4.50 -12.88
CA GLN A 47 -15.27 -3.72 -14.04
C GLN A 47 -14.06 -4.36 -14.71
N ASP A 48 -14.07 -4.40 -16.03
CA ASP A 48 -12.95 -4.89 -16.83
C ASP A 48 -11.65 -4.14 -16.54
N ALA A 49 -10.53 -4.79 -16.83
CA ALA A 49 -9.23 -4.13 -16.78
C ALA A 49 -9.17 -2.96 -17.77
N VAL A 50 -8.56 -1.85 -17.36
CA VAL A 50 -8.38 -0.68 -18.22
C VAL A 50 -6.93 -0.25 -18.24
N ILE A 51 -6.35 -0.22 -19.43
CA ILE A 51 -4.98 0.26 -19.66
C ILE A 51 -5.05 1.72 -20.09
N ARG A 52 -4.39 2.59 -19.33
CA ARG A 52 -4.34 4.03 -19.60
C ARG A 52 -2.91 4.54 -19.65
N ARG A 53 -2.71 5.69 -20.29
CA ARG A 53 -1.50 6.49 -20.05
C ARG A 53 -1.45 6.84 -18.57
N VAL A 54 -0.26 6.82 -17.98
CA VAL A 54 -0.05 7.29 -16.60
C VAL A 54 -0.55 8.74 -16.51
N PRO A 55 -1.53 9.07 -15.66
CA PRO A 55 -2.03 10.45 -15.53
C PRO A 55 -0.91 11.42 -15.19
N GLN A 56 -0.95 12.65 -15.70
CA GLN A 56 0.14 13.63 -15.50
C GLN A 56 0.44 13.83 -14.01
N ARG A 57 -0.59 14.02 -13.19
CA ARG A 57 -0.45 14.14 -11.73
C ARG A 57 0.25 12.94 -11.08
N GLN A 58 0.01 11.73 -11.58
CA GLN A 58 0.70 10.53 -11.05
C GLN A 58 2.16 10.51 -11.48
N TRP A 59 2.44 10.85 -12.73
CA TRP A 59 3.81 10.98 -13.23
C TRP A 59 4.61 12.00 -12.43
N ASP A 60 4.05 13.19 -12.18
CA ASP A 60 4.70 14.23 -11.37
C ASP A 60 5.01 13.73 -9.95
N ALA A 61 4.09 12.98 -9.35
CA ALA A 61 4.31 12.36 -8.03
C ALA A 61 5.42 11.30 -8.05
N MET A 62 5.54 10.51 -9.13
CA MET A 62 6.63 9.54 -9.32
C MET A 62 7.98 10.26 -9.45
N VAL A 63 8.05 11.35 -10.20
CA VAL A 63 9.25 12.21 -10.32
C VAL A 63 9.62 12.79 -8.95
N GLN A 64 8.66 13.37 -8.23
CA GLN A 64 8.87 13.94 -6.88
C GLN A 64 9.34 12.89 -5.86
N ALA A 65 8.83 11.66 -5.97
CA ALA A 65 9.28 10.53 -5.15
C ALA A 65 10.70 10.03 -5.50
N GLY A 66 11.26 10.50 -6.61
CA GLY A 66 12.56 10.09 -7.13
C GLY A 66 12.52 8.79 -7.92
N MET A 67 11.34 8.28 -8.28
CA MET A 67 11.16 7.05 -9.05
C MET A 67 11.43 7.23 -10.54
N VAL A 68 11.57 8.47 -11.02
CA VAL A 68 11.99 8.81 -12.37
C VAL A 68 13.02 9.92 -12.24
N ARG A 69 14.27 9.62 -12.61
CA ARG A 69 15.42 10.51 -12.45
C ARG A 69 16.54 10.08 -13.39
N GLU A 70 17.58 10.90 -13.50
CA GLU A 70 18.82 10.52 -14.17
C GLU A 70 19.36 9.19 -13.63
N GLY A 71 19.78 8.30 -14.53
CA GLY A 71 20.23 6.94 -14.20
C GLY A 71 19.13 5.88 -14.09
N CYS A 72 17.84 6.26 -14.15
CA CYS A 72 16.75 5.31 -14.34
C CYS A 72 16.57 4.94 -15.83
N PRO A 73 16.19 3.69 -16.15
CA PRO A 73 16.01 3.27 -17.54
C PRO A 73 14.72 3.82 -18.17
N VAL A 74 13.74 4.18 -17.33
CA VAL A 74 12.53 4.90 -17.76
C VAL A 74 12.78 6.40 -17.63
N THR A 75 12.70 7.09 -18.76
CA THR A 75 12.94 8.54 -18.89
C THR A 75 11.69 9.30 -19.35
N GLU A 76 10.72 8.60 -19.95
CA GLU A 76 9.51 9.21 -20.52
C GLU A 76 8.22 8.55 -20.01
N ARG A 77 7.19 9.38 -19.82
CA ARG A 77 5.84 8.92 -19.43
C ARG A 77 5.21 7.96 -20.44
N SER A 78 5.63 8.05 -21.71
CA SER A 78 5.20 7.19 -22.82
C SER A 78 5.61 5.73 -22.64
N GLN A 79 6.68 5.45 -21.89
CA GLN A 79 7.20 4.10 -21.64
C GLN A 79 6.37 3.32 -20.61
N LEU A 80 5.54 4.00 -19.82
CA LEU A 80 4.74 3.36 -18.77
C LEU A 80 3.24 3.41 -19.07
N ARG A 81 2.51 2.45 -18.50
CA ARG A 81 1.06 2.40 -18.49
C ARG A 81 0.55 2.20 -17.07
N ARG A 82 -0.61 2.78 -16.80
CA ARG A 82 -1.40 2.51 -15.60
C ARG A 82 -2.42 1.46 -15.97
N VAL A 83 -2.31 0.28 -15.37
CA VAL A 83 -3.23 -0.85 -15.56
C VAL A 83 -4.16 -0.88 -14.36
N GLU A 84 -5.42 -0.53 -14.56
CA GLU A 84 -6.45 -0.50 -13.52
C GLU A 84 -7.22 -1.82 -13.56
N VAL A 85 -7.31 -2.50 -12.42
CA VAL A 85 -7.90 -3.84 -12.31
C VAL A 85 -8.71 -3.98 -11.05
N ASP A 86 -9.73 -4.83 -11.11
CA ASP A 86 -10.45 -5.26 -9.93
C ASP A 86 -9.64 -6.32 -9.18
N HIS A 87 -9.86 -6.40 -7.87
CA HIS A 87 -9.35 -7.47 -7.01
C HIS A 87 -10.29 -7.65 -5.81
N VAL A 88 -10.22 -8.80 -5.17
CA VAL A 88 -10.83 -9.01 -3.85
C VAL A 88 -9.77 -8.79 -2.78
N ASP A 89 -10.13 -8.10 -1.69
CA ASP A 89 -9.26 -8.02 -0.52
C ASP A 89 -9.37 -9.27 0.36
N PHE A 90 -8.65 -9.28 1.49
CA PHE A 90 -8.61 -10.42 2.40
C PHE A 90 -9.95 -10.63 3.14
N GLU A 91 -10.82 -9.63 3.13
CA GLU A 91 -12.18 -9.68 3.64
C GLU A 91 -13.20 -10.09 2.55
N GLY A 92 -12.74 -10.38 1.33
CA GLY A 92 -13.59 -10.76 0.20
C GLY A 92 -14.32 -9.59 -0.46
N VAL A 93 -13.95 -8.35 -0.14
CA VAL A 93 -14.60 -7.16 -0.67
C VAL A 93 -13.99 -6.79 -2.02
N LEU A 94 -14.85 -6.51 -3.00
CA LEU A 94 -14.42 -6.01 -4.30
C LEU A 94 -13.75 -4.63 -4.18
N ARG A 95 -12.52 -4.54 -4.64
CA ARG A 95 -11.69 -3.33 -4.69
C ARG A 95 -11.24 -3.07 -6.12
N ARG A 96 -10.85 -1.81 -6.37
CA ARG A 96 -10.16 -1.40 -7.60
C ARG A 96 -8.76 -0.94 -7.25
N GLY A 97 -7.77 -1.54 -7.89
CA GLY A 97 -6.36 -1.25 -7.76
C GLY A 97 -5.76 -0.74 -9.05
N HIS A 98 -4.47 -0.46 -9.02
CA HIS A 98 -3.70 -0.28 -10.25
C HIS A 98 -2.25 -0.64 -10.09
N LEU A 99 -1.65 -1.06 -11.19
CA LEU A 99 -0.20 -1.19 -11.37
C LEU A 99 0.29 -0.11 -12.33
N VAL A 100 1.54 0.32 -12.13
CA VAL A 100 2.28 1.08 -13.13
C VAL A 100 3.34 0.14 -13.68
N VAL A 101 3.23 -0.22 -14.95
CA VAL A 101 4.10 -1.18 -15.65
C VAL A 101 4.64 -0.56 -16.93
N ASN A 102 5.63 -1.19 -17.53
CA ASN A 102 6.09 -0.82 -18.87
C ASN A 102 4.95 -1.00 -19.88
N ALA A 103 4.96 -0.22 -20.95
CA ALA A 103 3.98 -0.33 -22.01
C ALA A 103 4.00 -1.73 -22.68
N ASP A 104 5.16 -2.38 -22.73
CA ASP A 104 5.30 -3.73 -23.31
C ASP A 104 4.71 -4.86 -22.45
N THR A 105 4.55 -4.67 -21.13
CA THR A 105 3.94 -5.64 -20.20
C THR A 105 2.52 -5.28 -19.77
N ALA A 106 1.95 -4.18 -20.29
CA ALA A 106 0.65 -3.68 -19.85
C ALA A 106 -0.51 -4.67 -20.11
N GLU A 107 -0.52 -5.28 -21.29
CA GLU A 107 -1.56 -6.25 -21.68
C GLU A 107 -1.47 -7.55 -20.88
N THR A 108 -0.26 -8.08 -20.67
CA THR A 108 -0.08 -9.28 -19.83
C THR A 108 -0.48 -9.01 -18.39
N ALA A 109 -0.09 -7.86 -17.83
CA ALA A 109 -0.47 -7.48 -16.47
C ALA A 109 -2.00 -7.35 -16.32
N ALA A 110 -2.70 -6.82 -17.32
CA ALA A 110 -4.16 -6.77 -17.31
C ALA A 110 -4.77 -8.18 -17.28
N ARG A 111 -4.33 -9.10 -18.16
CA ARG A 111 -4.82 -10.48 -18.21
C ARG A 111 -4.54 -11.25 -16.92
N ILE A 112 -3.31 -11.16 -16.41
CA ILE A 112 -2.91 -11.79 -15.14
C ILE A 112 -3.86 -11.37 -14.02
N PHE A 113 -4.03 -10.07 -13.81
CA PHE A 113 -4.79 -9.61 -12.65
C PHE A 113 -6.30 -9.76 -12.82
N THR A 114 -6.82 -9.73 -14.05
CA THR A 114 -8.20 -10.18 -14.33
C THR A 114 -8.38 -11.64 -13.91
N ARG A 115 -7.47 -12.53 -14.32
CA ARG A 115 -7.53 -13.95 -13.97
C ARG A 115 -7.44 -14.19 -12.47
N LEU A 116 -6.54 -13.49 -11.77
CA LEU A 116 -6.43 -13.57 -10.31
C LEU A 116 -7.72 -13.11 -9.60
N TYR A 117 -8.36 -12.07 -10.11
CA TYR A 117 -9.66 -11.61 -9.60
C TYR A 117 -10.76 -12.66 -9.81
N GLU A 118 -10.87 -13.23 -11.01
CA GLU A 118 -11.85 -14.28 -11.33
C GLU A 118 -11.68 -15.53 -10.45
N GLU A 119 -10.44 -15.88 -10.12
CA GLU A 119 -10.09 -17.00 -9.25
C GLU A 119 -10.17 -16.66 -7.75
N GLY A 120 -10.55 -15.42 -7.40
CA GLY A 120 -10.75 -14.99 -6.02
C GLY A 120 -9.47 -14.93 -5.19
N PHE A 121 -8.30 -14.79 -5.83
CA PHE A 121 -7.04 -14.66 -5.10
C PHE A 121 -7.00 -13.32 -4.33
N PRO A 122 -6.84 -13.33 -3.00
CA PRO A 122 -6.92 -12.11 -2.21
C PRO A 122 -5.66 -11.26 -2.38
N ILE A 123 -5.85 -9.97 -2.65
CA ILE A 123 -4.78 -8.97 -2.73
C ILE A 123 -5.06 -7.88 -1.70
N ARG A 124 -4.11 -7.60 -0.80
CA ARG A 124 -4.40 -6.69 0.33
C ARG A 124 -4.56 -5.25 -0.13
N ARG A 125 -3.75 -4.85 -1.10
CA ARG A 125 -3.82 -3.54 -1.75
C ARG A 125 -2.95 -3.54 -3.00
N MET A 126 -3.29 -2.65 -3.92
CA MET A 126 -2.57 -2.48 -5.18
C MET A 126 -2.54 -1.00 -5.59
N ARG A 127 -1.40 -0.35 -5.30
CA ARG A 127 -1.17 1.08 -5.51
C ARG A 127 0.25 1.32 -6.01
N GLY A 128 0.44 2.36 -6.81
CA GLY A 128 1.77 2.84 -7.19
C GLY A 128 2.64 3.23 -5.97
N VAL A 129 3.95 2.98 -6.08
CA VAL A 129 4.91 3.16 -4.97
C VAL A 129 5.11 4.64 -4.61
N GLU A 130 4.72 5.57 -5.48
CA GLU A 130 4.71 7.01 -5.19
C GLU A 130 3.79 7.37 -4.00
N LYS A 131 2.79 6.52 -3.69
CA LYS A 131 1.96 6.66 -2.48
C LYS A 131 2.73 6.44 -1.18
N TYR A 132 3.91 5.85 -1.25
CA TYR A 132 4.82 5.62 -0.15
C TYR A 132 6.06 6.51 -0.25
N GLY A 133 6.03 7.55 -1.10
CA GLY A 133 7.17 8.44 -1.33
C GLY A 133 8.33 7.77 -2.08
N GLY A 134 8.06 6.71 -2.85
CA GLY A 134 9.09 5.92 -3.54
C GLY A 134 9.82 4.94 -2.63
N ASP A 135 9.46 4.88 -1.34
CA ASP A 135 10.08 3.99 -0.36
C ASP A 135 9.58 2.55 -0.53
N THR A 136 10.49 1.69 -0.99
CA THR A 136 10.21 0.27 -1.21
C THR A 136 9.80 -0.42 0.10
N LEU A 137 10.56 -0.23 1.19
CA LEU A 137 10.30 -0.93 2.45
C LEU A 137 8.94 -0.54 3.02
N ARG A 138 8.56 0.74 2.96
CA ARG A 138 7.22 1.19 3.37
C ARG A 138 6.11 0.55 2.54
N SER A 139 6.34 0.35 1.24
CA SER A 139 5.38 -0.36 0.37
C SER A 139 5.28 -1.84 0.73
N LEU A 140 6.40 -2.53 0.94
CA LEU A 140 6.44 -3.94 1.35
C LEU A 140 5.80 -4.15 2.73
N GLN A 141 6.12 -3.31 3.71
CA GLN A 141 5.51 -3.34 5.05
C GLN A 141 4.02 -3.02 5.02
N ALA A 142 3.56 -2.32 4.00
CA ALA A 142 2.16 -2.11 3.71
C ALA A 142 1.56 -3.29 2.93
N ASP A 143 2.25 -4.40 2.69
CA ASP A 143 1.70 -5.52 1.91
C ASP A 143 1.11 -5.08 0.55
N ASN A 144 1.77 -4.12 -0.09
CA ASN A 144 1.29 -3.52 -1.32
C ASN A 144 1.80 -4.28 -2.54
N THR A 145 0.85 -4.82 -3.31
CA THR A 145 1.16 -5.36 -4.62
C THR A 145 1.51 -4.21 -5.57
N SER A 146 2.71 -4.26 -6.15
CA SER A 146 3.23 -3.14 -6.96
C SER A 146 4.24 -3.59 -8.01
N ALA A 147 4.50 -2.71 -8.98
CA ALA A 147 5.32 -3.02 -10.15
C ALA A 147 6.49 -2.03 -10.32
N TYR A 148 6.30 -0.92 -11.02
CA TYR A 148 7.37 0.04 -11.28
C TYR A 148 7.86 0.75 -10.01
N ASN A 149 9.17 0.64 -9.77
CA ASN A 149 9.90 1.55 -8.89
C ASN A 149 11.39 1.56 -9.29
N CYS A 150 11.88 2.66 -9.85
CA CYS A 150 13.32 2.88 -9.97
C CYS A 150 13.87 3.24 -8.58
N ARG A 151 14.15 2.18 -7.79
CA ARG A 151 14.57 2.27 -6.39
C ARG A 151 15.78 3.19 -6.22
N ARG A 152 15.91 3.77 -5.02
CA ARG A 152 17.14 4.48 -4.64
C ARG A 152 18.29 3.46 -4.52
N PRO A 153 19.57 3.85 -4.71
CA PRO A 153 20.69 2.92 -4.70
C PRO A 153 20.84 2.11 -3.40
N ASP A 154 20.36 2.61 -2.27
CA ASP A 154 20.34 1.92 -0.97
C ASP A 154 19.21 0.88 -0.84
N GLN A 155 18.31 0.81 -1.81
CA GLN A 155 17.13 -0.05 -1.82
C GLN A 155 17.19 -1.13 -2.92
N ILE A 156 18.33 -1.28 -3.59
CA ILE A 156 18.49 -2.18 -4.74
C ILE A 156 19.65 -3.16 -4.52
N ASN A 157 19.46 -4.40 -4.99
CA ASN A 157 20.49 -5.45 -4.95
C ASN A 157 21.10 -5.76 -6.33
N ALA A 158 20.77 -4.94 -7.33
CA ALA A 158 21.20 -5.07 -8.72
C ALA A 158 21.51 -3.68 -9.30
N PRO A 159 22.26 -3.57 -10.40
CA PRO A 159 22.39 -2.32 -11.13
C PRO A 159 21.01 -1.75 -11.51
N VAL A 160 20.81 -0.45 -11.31
CA VAL A 160 19.51 0.22 -11.54
C VAL A 160 18.99 -0.01 -12.97
N LEU A 161 19.88 0.01 -13.96
CA LEU A 161 19.53 -0.17 -15.36
C LEU A 161 19.08 -1.59 -15.69
N GLU A 162 19.57 -2.59 -14.96
CA GLU A 162 19.29 -4.01 -15.19
C GLU A 162 18.04 -4.49 -14.43
N SER A 163 17.57 -3.71 -13.44
CA SER A 163 16.48 -4.11 -12.58
C SER A 163 15.13 -4.17 -13.31
N PRO A 164 14.40 -5.30 -13.24
CA PRO A 164 13.07 -5.41 -13.80
C PRO A 164 12.07 -4.41 -13.23
N HIS A 165 12.10 -4.12 -11.92
CA HIS A 165 11.23 -3.09 -11.31
C HIS A 165 11.55 -1.68 -11.83
N ALA A 166 12.83 -1.36 -12.00
CA ALA A 166 13.23 -0.05 -12.54
C ALA A 166 12.82 0.12 -14.01
N ASN A 167 12.64 -0.98 -14.73
CA ASN A 167 12.14 -1.02 -16.11
C ASN A 167 10.62 -1.16 -16.21
N GLY A 168 9.90 -1.39 -15.10
CA GLY A 168 8.45 -1.62 -15.09
C GLY A 168 8.04 -3.03 -15.58
N ARG A 169 8.95 -4.00 -15.50
CA ARG A 169 8.77 -5.38 -15.98
C ARG A 169 8.88 -6.43 -14.87
N ALA A 170 8.56 -6.02 -13.64
CA ALA A 170 8.39 -6.91 -12.52
C ALA A 170 7.21 -6.50 -11.66
N ILE A 171 6.68 -7.45 -10.91
CA ILE A 171 5.54 -7.30 -10.00
C ILE A 171 5.86 -8.06 -8.72
N ASP A 172 5.72 -7.38 -7.58
CA ASP A 172 5.75 -7.99 -6.26
C ASP A 172 4.30 -8.12 -5.75
N ILE A 173 3.88 -9.31 -5.29
CA ILE A 173 2.52 -9.58 -4.83
C ILE A 173 2.48 -9.88 -3.33
N ASN A 174 1.60 -9.19 -2.60
CA ASN A 174 1.38 -9.32 -1.16
C ASN A 174 2.68 -9.60 -0.36
N PRO A 175 3.63 -8.65 -0.29
CA PRO A 175 4.94 -8.89 0.33
C PRO A 175 4.95 -9.42 1.77
N ARG A 176 3.92 -9.15 2.59
CA ARG A 176 3.84 -9.74 3.94
C ARG A 176 3.50 -11.23 3.89
N GLU A 177 2.73 -11.66 2.90
CA GLU A 177 2.42 -13.07 2.68
C GLU A 177 3.55 -13.79 1.92
N ASN A 178 4.27 -13.04 1.08
CA ASN A 178 5.32 -13.53 0.19
C ASN A 178 6.65 -12.80 0.44
N PRO A 179 7.30 -12.97 1.60
CA PRO A 179 8.53 -12.25 1.91
C PRO A 179 9.69 -12.74 1.04
N TRP A 180 10.75 -11.94 1.00
CA TRP A 180 12.00 -12.26 0.33
C TRP A 180 13.18 -12.23 1.31
N MET A 181 14.26 -12.93 0.96
CA MET A 181 15.48 -13.00 1.75
C MET A 181 16.46 -11.89 1.33
N ASP A 182 16.62 -10.87 2.17
CA ASP A 182 17.60 -9.82 1.97
C ASP A 182 18.99 -10.27 2.41
N LEU A 183 19.87 -10.53 1.43
CA LEU A 183 21.23 -11.01 1.68
C LEU A 183 22.13 -9.99 2.38
N ARG A 184 21.80 -8.69 2.37
CA ARG A 184 22.61 -7.65 3.01
C ARG A 184 22.57 -7.76 4.54
N CYS A 185 21.40 -8.09 5.09
CA CYS A 185 21.18 -8.35 6.51
C CYS A 185 21.06 -9.85 6.85
N LYS A 186 20.92 -10.72 5.84
CA LYS A 186 20.53 -12.13 5.99
C LYS A 186 19.21 -12.27 6.75
N CYS A 187 18.23 -11.46 6.38
CA CYS A 187 16.95 -11.35 7.06
C CYS A 187 15.78 -11.36 6.08
N TRP A 188 14.61 -11.82 6.53
CA TRP A 188 13.39 -11.78 5.75
C TRP A 188 12.77 -10.38 5.76
N SER A 189 12.34 -9.92 4.60
CA SER A 189 11.68 -8.62 4.41
C SER A 189 10.33 -8.82 3.72
N PRO A 190 9.25 -8.13 4.17
CA PRO A 190 9.20 -7.16 5.26
C PRO A 190 9.19 -7.78 6.67
N GLY A 191 9.16 -9.11 6.77
CA GLY A 191 9.24 -9.84 8.03
C GLY A 191 9.31 -11.36 7.82
N PRO A 192 9.68 -12.14 8.86
CA PRO A 192 9.89 -13.58 8.76
C PRO A 192 8.63 -14.44 8.94
N GLU A 193 7.48 -13.83 9.24
CA GLU A 193 6.27 -14.55 9.68
C GLU A 193 5.82 -15.59 8.65
N ASN A 194 5.98 -15.25 7.37
CA ASN A 194 5.62 -16.08 6.24
C ASN A 194 6.85 -16.61 5.48
N ALA A 195 8.01 -16.68 6.13
CA ALA A 195 9.18 -17.35 5.56
C ALA A 195 8.98 -18.87 5.37
N PRO A 196 8.36 -19.61 6.33
CA PRO A 196 7.94 -20.97 6.09
C PRO A 196 6.89 -20.99 4.97
N ARG A 197 7.17 -21.76 3.92
CA ARG A 197 6.34 -21.73 2.72
C ARG A 197 5.18 -22.74 2.80
N THR A 198 4.25 -22.49 3.72
CA THR A 198 3.01 -23.24 3.90
C THR A 198 1.83 -22.59 3.15
N PRO A 199 0.79 -23.35 2.76
CA PRO A 199 -0.43 -22.80 2.17
C PRO A 199 -1.14 -21.80 3.08
N GLY A 200 -1.80 -20.81 2.47
CA GLY A 200 -2.60 -19.81 3.16
C GLY A 200 -3.09 -18.69 2.22
N PRO A 201 -4.04 -17.85 2.65
CA PRO A 201 -4.57 -16.77 1.84
C PRO A 201 -3.48 -15.81 1.36
N GLY A 202 -3.50 -15.44 0.07
CA GLY A 202 -2.60 -14.44 -0.50
C GLY A 202 -1.15 -14.90 -0.66
N LYS A 203 -0.84 -16.17 -0.33
CA LYS A 203 0.49 -16.78 -0.50
C LYS A 203 0.64 -17.39 -1.89
N ILE A 204 1.85 -17.30 -2.42
CA ILE A 204 2.25 -17.89 -3.68
C ILE A 204 3.03 -19.17 -3.41
N LEU A 205 2.58 -20.26 -4.00
CA LEU A 205 3.21 -21.57 -4.00
C LEU A 205 3.46 -22.03 -5.43
N ARG A 206 4.52 -22.83 -5.62
CA ARG A 206 4.80 -23.40 -6.94
C ARG A 206 3.60 -24.23 -7.43
N ARG A 207 3.17 -24.00 -8.67
CA ARG A 207 2.00 -24.65 -9.31
C ARG A 207 0.64 -24.25 -8.74
N ASP A 208 0.56 -23.20 -7.94
CA ASP A 208 -0.74 -22.61 -7.60
C ASP A 208 -1.26 -21.70 -8.73
N VAL A 209 -2.43 -21.09 -8.48
CA VAL A 209 -3.10 -20.23 -9.46
C VAL A 209 -2.26 -19.00 -9.84
N VAL A 210 -1.55 -18.39 -8.90
CA VAL A 210 -0.73 -17.20 -9.18
C VAL A 210 0.46 -17.60 -10.03
N TRP A 211 1.18 -18.62 -9.59
CA TRP A 211 2.30 -19.18 -10.33
C TRP A 211 1.88 -19.53 -11.76
N GLN A 212 0.81 -20.31 -11.94
CA GLN A 212 0.37 -20.75 -13.26
C GLN A 212 -0.02 -19.55 -14.15
N THR A 213 -0.78 -18.60 -13.61
CA THR A 213 -1.23 -17.41 -14.34
C THR A 213 -0.06 -16.58 -14.87
N PHE A 214 1.01 -16.42 -14.08
CA PHE A 214 2.21 -15.71 -14.53
C PHE A 214 3.03 -16.53 -15.54
N ILE A 215 3.22 -17.83 -15.30
CA ILE A 215 3.98 -18.70 -16.22
C ILE A 215 3.30 -18.79 -17.60
N ASP A 216 1.98 -18.88 -17.65
CA ASP A 216 1.21 -18.93 -18.91
C ASP A 216 1.39 -17.66 -19.74
N GLU A 217 1.67 -16.54 -19.07
CA GLU A 217 1.95 -15.25 -19.69
C GLU A 217 3.46 -15.03 -19.90
N GLY A 218 4.30 -16.05 -19.74
CA GLY A 218 5.75 -15.96 -20.01
C GLY A 218 6.58 -15.28 -18.94
N TRP A 219 6.02 -15.01 -17.77
CA TRP A 219 6.77 -14.43 -16.65
C TRP A 219 7.56 -15.52 -15.91
N ILE A 220 8.55 -15.08 -15.16
CA ILE A 220 9.47 -15.92 -14.41
C ILE A 220 9.18 -15.76 -12.92
N TRP A 221 9.25 -16.86 -12.17
CA TRP A 221 9.15 -16.86 -10.72
C TRP A 221 10.28 -17.65 -10.09
N GLN A 222 10.99 -17.06 -9.14
CA GLN A 222 12.04 -17.71 -8.33
C GLN A 222 12.99 -18.60 -9.15
N ASN A 223 13.65 -18.04 -10.17
CA ASN A 223 14.68 -18.73 -10.96
C ASN A 223 16.12 -18.55 -10.41
N ILE A 224 16.25 -17.91 -9.24
CA ILE A 224 17.51 -17.69 -8.52
C ILE A 224 17.52 -18.47 -7.20
N PRO A 225 18.69 -18.79 -6.63
CA PRO A 225 18.78 -19.59 -5.40
C PRO A 225 18.37 -18.84 -4.13
N VAL A 226 18.14 -17.54 -4.22
CA VAL A 226 17.71 -16.69 -3.09
C VAL A 226 16.19 -16.63 -3.08
N PRO A 227 15.53 -17.00 -1.96
CA PRO A 227 14.09 -16.93 -1.88
C PRO A 227 13.57 -15.50 -2.07
N ASP A 228 12.68 -15.34 -3.04
CA ASP A 228 11.94 -14.10 -3.29
C ASP A 228 10.52 -14.48 -3.73
N TYR A 229 9.65 -14.70 -2.75
CA TYR A 229 8.34 -15.30 -3.03
C TYR A 229 7.37 -14.35 -3.73
N MET A 230 7.52 -13.04 -3.51
CA MET A 230 6.63 -12.02 -4.08
C MET A 230 6.92 -11.74 -5.55
N HIS A 231 8.15 -11.97 -5.99
CA HIS A 231 8.70 -11.39 -7.21
C HIS A 231 8.42 -12.24 -8.45
N PHE A 232 7.78 -11.61 -9.43
CA PHE A 232 7.74 -12.09 -10.81
C PHE A 232 8.33 -11.04 -11.74
N ASP A 233 9.10 -11.48 -12.73
CA ASP A 233 9.70 -10.62 -13.74
C ASP A 233 9.69 -11.25 -15.13
N THR A 234 10.04 -10.46 -16.15
CA THR A 234 10.12 -10.93 -17.54
C THR A 234 11.55 -11.26 -18.00
N GLY A 235 12.51 -11.36 -17.08
CA GLY A 235 13.92 -11.60 -17.35
C GLY A 235 14.86 -10.63 -16.61
N TYR A 236 16.00 -11.17 -16.16
CA TYR A 236 17.13 -10.42 -15.62
C TYR A 236 18.43 -10.75 -16.40
N PRO A 237 19.20 -9.75 -16.87
CA PRO A 237 18.91 -8.32 -16.87
C PRO A 237 17.63 -7.97 -17.66
N SER A 238 16.95 -6.91 -17.26
CA SER A 238 15.67 -6.53 -17.89
C SER A 238 15.85 -6.10 -19.35
N THR A 239 15.09 -6.75 -20.23
CA THR A 239 14.98 -6.42 -21.65
C THR A 239 13.51 -6.17 -22.04
N PRO A 240 13.23 -5.54 -23.19
CA PRO A 240 11.87 -5.45 -23.72
C PRO A 240 11.16 -6.79 -23.73
N TYR A 241 9.95 -6.81 -23.18
CA TYR A 241 9.15 -8.01 -23.12
C TYR A 241 8.61 -8.35 -24.51
N THR A 242 8.75 -9.62 -24.89
CA THR A 242 8.12 -10.18 -26.10
C THR A 242 7.28 -11.34 -25.64
N GLN A 243 6.02 -11.38 -26.04
CA GLN A 243 5.12 -12.44 -25.62
C GLN A 243 5.61 -13.78 -26.20
N PRO A 244 5.71 -14.85 -25.39
CA PRO A 244 6.04 -16.15 -25.96
C PRO A 244 5.00 -16.57 -27.01
N GLY A 245 5.46 -16.87 -28.23
CA GLY A 245 4.60 -17.34 -29.32
C GLY A 245 3.92 -16.24 -30.16
N SER A 246 4.30 -14.96 -30.00
CA SER A 246 3.97 -13.88 -30.95
C SER A 246 4.95 -13.79 -32.11
#